data_AF-A0A7V1EDV3-F1
#
_entry.id   AF-A0A7V1EDV3-F1
#
_cell.length_a   1.000
_cell.length_b   1.000
_cell.length_c   1.000
_cell.angle_alpha   90.00
_cell.angle_beta   90.00
_cell.angle_gamma   90.00
#
_symmetry.space_group_name_H-M   'P 1'
#
loop_
_entity.id
_entity.type
_entity.pdbx_description
1 polymer ?
#
loop_
_entity_poly.entity_id
_entity_poly.type
_entity_poly.pdbx_seq_one_letter_code
_entity_poly.pdbx_strand_id
1 'polypeptide(L)'
;MNLKTTLGSCVGVIFSDRKRSISGLAHIMLPEQRSDDSAVGKYADTAIPALVKEMALKGSSKSDMKAFLVGGANMFKYSSEKIITTIGKKNIEAAKNILGRLQIPVVFEDTGGNYGRTIIFDNLTGELSIRALNMTKNKGENN
;
A
#
# COMPACT_ATOMS: atom_id res chain seq x y z
N MET A 1 16.22 -7.74 7.81
CA MET A 1 14.98 -8.39 7.31
C MET A 1 14.32 -7.41 6.35
N ASN A 2 13.95 -7.85 5.15
CA ASN A 2 13.38 -6.98 4.12
C ASN A 2 11.86 -7.14 4.10
N LEU A 3 11.15 -6.04 3.88
CA LEU A 3 9.68 -6.07 3.72
C LEU A 3 9.38 -6.35 2.25
N LYS A 4 8.47 -7.29 1.97
CA LYS A 4 8.10 -7.67 0.60
C LYS A 4 6.61 -7.88 0.51
N THR A 5 5.98 -7.35 -0.54
CA THR A 5 4.58 -7.65 -0.86
C THR A 5 4.31 -7.46 -2.35
N THR A 6 3.23 -8.07 -2.82
CA THR A 6 2.74 -7.97 -4.19
C THR A 6 1.41 -7.24 -4.21
N LEU A 7 1.26 -6.28 -5.11
CA LEU A 7 0.18 -5.31 -5.12
C LEU A 7 -0.53 -5.30 -6.48
N GLY A 8 -1.84 -5.45 -6.47
CA GLY A 8 -2.72 -5.18 -7.61
C GLY A 8 -3.50 -3.90 -7.36
N SER A 9 -4.81 -4.04 -7.14
CA SER A 9 -5.68 -2.94 -6.70
C SER A 9 -5.54 -2.57 -5.22
N CYS A 10 -4.89 -3.42 -4.42
CA CYS A 10 -4.47 -3.09 -3.07
C CYS A 10 -3.29 -2.09 -3.07
N VAL A 11 -3.09 -1.41 -1.94
CA VAL A 11 -2.06 -0.40 -1.76
C VAL A 11 -1.14 -0.81 -0.61
N GLY A 12 0.17 -0.79 -0.85
CA GLY A 12 1.19 -0.94 0.19
C GLY A 12 1.54 0.43 0.76
N VAL A 13 1.46 0.58 2.08
CA VAL A 13 1.96 1.74 2.81
C VAL A 13 3.17 1.29 3.62
N ILE A 14 4.37 1.71 3.23
CA ILE A 14 5.59 1.46 3.99
C ILE A 14 5.88 2.70 4.84
N PHE A 15 6.20 2.49 6.11
CA PHE A 15 6.77 3.51 6.97
C PHE A 15 8.23 3.20 7.26
N SER A 16 9.07 4.24 7.27
CA SER A 16 10.47 4.15 7.64
C SER A 16 10.85 5.26 8.61
N ASP A 17 11.38 4.88 9.76
CA ASP A 17 12.19 5.72 10.65
C ASP A 17 13.64 5.24 10.55
N ARG A 18 14.43 5.94 9.72
CA ARG A 18 15.85 5.62 9.49
C ARG A 18 16.73 5.90 10.70
N LYS A 19 16.36 6.82 11.59
CA LYS A 19 17.18 7.16 12.76
C LYS A 19 17.23 5.99 13.74
N ARG A 20 16.13 5.22 13.82
CA ARG A 20 15.98 4.09 14.74
C ARG A 20 16.01 2.73 14.03
N SER A 21 16.19 2.71 12.72
CA SER A 21 16.12 1.50 11.89
C SER A 21 14.80 0.72 12.07
N ILE A 22 13.70 1.45 12.25
CA ILE A 22 12.36 0.86 12.42
C ILE A 22 11.59 1.07 11.12
N SER A 23 11.05 -0.02 10.58
CA SER A 23 10.25 0.01 9.37
C SER A 23 9.03 -0.89 9.51
N GLY A 24 7.96 -0.55 8.81
CA GLY A 24 6.71 -1.31 8.83
C GLY A 24 6.01 -1.25 7.47
N LEU A 25 5.20 -2.26 7.17
CA LEU A 25 4.40 -2.30 5.94
C LEU A 25 2.96 -2.66 6.29
N ALA A 26 2.02 -1.82 5.85
CA ALA A 26 0.60 -2.12 5.86
C ALA A 26 0.15 -2.46 4.44
N HIS A 27 -0.54 -3.59 4.27
CA HIS A 27 -1.11 -4.00 3.00
C HIS A 27 -2.62 -3.71 3.00
N ILE A 28 -3.00 -2.63 2.32
CA ILE A 28 -4.36 -2.10 2.32
C ILE A 28 -5.16 -2.79 1.21
N MET A 29 -6.09 -3.64 1.59
CA MET A 29 -7.01 -4.32 0.66
C MET A 29 -8.22 -3.46 0.34
N LEU A 30 -8.73 -2.71 1.33
CA LEU A 30 -9.97 -1.95 1.26
C LEU A 30 -9.81 -0.56 1.92
N PRO A 31 -10.62 0.45 1.55
CA PRO A 31 -10.42 1.82 2.02
C PRO A 31 -10.86 2.01 3.47
N GLU A 32 -12.00 1.44 3.86
CA GLU A 32 -12.65 1.68 5.15
C GLU A 32 -13.19 0.38 5.74
N GLN A 33 -13.10 0.26 7.07
CA GLN A 33 -13.60 -0.89 7.81
C GLN A 33 -15.12 -1.03 7.67
N ARG A 34 -15.57 -2.26 7.46
CA ARG A 34 -17.00 -2.57 7.40
C ARG A 34 -17.49 -3.01 8.78
N SER A 35 -18.74 -2.67 9.10
CA SER A 35 -19.35 -2.97 10.41
C SER A 35 -19.47 -4.46 10.70
N ASP A 36 -19.49 -5.30 9.66
CA ASP A 36 -19.55 -6.77 9.72
C ASP A 36 -18.16 -7.42 9.87
N ASP A 37 -17.09 -6.63 9.96
CA ASP A 37 -15.72 -7.13 9.82
C ASP A 37 -14.72 -6.42 10.74
N SER A 38 -14.35 -7.10 11.81
CA SER A 38 -13.44 -6.57 12.83
C SER A 38 -11.94 -6.77 12.50
N ALA A 39 -11.60 -7.26 11.31
CA ALA A 39 -10.21 -7.59 10.98
C ALA A 39 -9.35 -6.33 10.82
N VAL A 40 -8.51 -6.07 11.82
CA VAL A 40 -7.49 -5.03 11.79
C VAL A 40 -6.38 -5.45 10.84
N GLY A 41 -5.97 -4.55 9.93
CA GLY A 41 -4.81 -4.78 9.06
C GLY A 41 -5.10 -4.85 7.57
N LYS A 42 -6.38 -4.91 7.17
CA LYS A 42 -6.77 -4.91 5.74
C LYS A 42 -7.41 -3.62 5.24
N TYR A 43 -7.87 -2.76 6.14
CA TYR A 43 -8.50 -1.49 5.82
C TYR A 43 -7.55 -0.32 6.05
N ALA A 44 -7.62 0.74 5.24
CA ALA A 44 -6.71 1.88 5.39
C ALA A 44 -6.85 2.52 6.77
N ASP A 45 -8.09 2.78 7.19
CA ASP A 45 -8.49 3.45 8.44
C ASP A 45 -8.09 2.71 9.72
N THR A 46 -7.86 1.40 9.65
CA THR A 46 -7.41 0.59 10.80
C THR A 46 -5.95 0.17 10.69
N ALA A 47 -5.50 -0.25 9.52
CA ALA A 47 -4.15 -0.80 9.33
C ALA A 47 -3.08 0.28 9.47
N ILE A 48 -3.30 1.47 8.90
CA ILE A 48 -2.33 2.56 8.97
C ILE A 48 -2.16 3.06 10.42
N PRO A 49 -3.22 3.40 11.17
CA PRO A 49 -3.06 3.84 12.55
C PRO A 49 -2.50 2.74 13.46
N ALA A 50 -2.90 1.47 13.27
CA ALA A 50 -2.37 0.35 14.03
C ALA A 50 -0.85 0.21 13.81
N LEU A 51 -0.39 0.26 12.57
CA LEU A 51 1.04 0.16 12.27
C LEU A 51 1.85 1.33 12.84
N VAL A 52 1.33 2.56 12.74
CA VAL A 52 1.97 3.74 13.33
C VAL A 52 2.07 3.59 14.85
N LYS A 53 1.02 3.07 15.51
CA LYS A 53 1.03 2.78 16.95
C LYS A 53 2.09 1.73 17.30
N GLU A 54 2.17 0.63 16.54
CA GLU A 54 3.18 -0.42 16.76
C GLU A 54 4.61 0.10 16.59
N MET A 55 4.85 0.95 15.58
CA MET A 55 6.16 1.58 15.41
C MET A 55 6.49 2.57 16.54
N ALA A 56 5.48 3.29 17.05
CA ALA A 56 5.65 4.19 18.18
C ALA A 56 5.97 3.43 19.48
N LEU A 57 5.34 2.28 19.72
CA LEU A 57 5.68 1.39 20.83
C LEU A 57 7.12 0.87 20.76
N LYS A 58 7.70 0.80 19.56
CA LYS A 58 9.12 0.46 19.33
C LYS A 58 10.05 1.67 19.41
N GLY A 59 9.53 2.87 19.71
CA GLY A 59 10.29 4.09 19.93
C GLY A 59 10.33 5.07 18.76
N SER A 60 9.65 4.80 17.64
CA SER A 60 9.55 5.77 16.53
C SER A 60 8.64 6.95 16.89
N SER A 61 9.01 8.16 16.46
CA SER A 61 8.09 9.31 16.49
C SER A 61 7.43 9.48 15.12
N LYS A 62 6.17 9.93 15.08
CA LYS A 62 5.49 10.29 13.82
C LYS A 62 6.29 11.29 13.00
N SER A 63 6.97 12.24 13.65
CA SER A 63 7.82 13.25 13.02
C SER A 63 9.06 12.67 12.33
N ASP A 64 9.49 11.47 12.72
CA ASP A 64 10.64 10.77 12.14
C ASP A 64 10.21 9.74 11.08
N MET A 65 8.91 9.46 10.97
CA MET A 65 8.36 8.53 9.99
C MET A 65 8.22 9.19 8.61
N LYS A 66 8.62 8.45 7.59
CA LYS A 66 8.36 8.76 6.18
C LYS A 66 7.52 7.66 5.56
N ALA A 67 6.51 8.01 4.77
CA ALA A 67 5.63 7.07 4.10
C ALA A 67 5.98 6.88 2.62
N PHE A 68 5.93 5.63 2.15
CA PHE A 68 6.04 5.26 0.73
C PHE A 68 4.74 4.58 0.33
N LEU A 69 4.11 5.04 -0.75
CA LEU A 69 2.81 4.56 -1.19
C LEU A 69 2.95 3.88 -2.56
N VAL A 70 2.59 2.60 -2.66
CA VAL A 70 2.72 1.83 -3.91
C VAL A 70 1.46 1.01 -4.17
N GLY A 71 1.09 0.79 -5.43
CA GLY A 71 -0.01 -0.12 -5.81
C GLY A 71 -1.29 0.61 -6.27
N GLY A 72 -2.46 0.08 -5.97
CA GLY A 72 -3.74 0.70 -6.36
C GLY A 72 -3.99 0.66 -7.87
N ALA A 73 -3.43 -0.32 -8.57
CA ALA A 73 -3.59 -0.50 -10.00
C ALA A 73 -5.01 -0.94 -10.38
N ASN A 74 -5.44 -0.53 -11.57
CA ASN A 74 -6.66 -1.02 -12.19
C ASN A 74 -6.33 -2.01 -13.31
N MET A 75 -6.22 -3.29 -12.96
CA MET A 75 -5.74 -4.33 -13.88
C MET A 75 -6.81 -4.85 -14.86
N PHE A 76 -8.09 -4.51 -14.66
CA PHE A 76 -9.19 -4.96 -15.50
C PHE A 76 -9.84 -3.77 -16.23
N LYS A 77 -9.69 -3.71 -17.56
CA LYS A 77 -10.29 -2.66 -18.41
C LYS A 77 -11.72 -2.98 -18.90
N TYR A 78 -12.19 -4.23 -18.80
CA TYR A 78 -13.36 -4.73 -19.56
C TYR A 78 -14.35 -5.62 -18.77
N SER A 79 -14.42 -5.53 -17.44
CA SER A 79 -15.60 -6.08 -16.75
C SER A 79 -16.68 -5.01 -16.66
N SER A 80 -17.92 -5.38 -16.97
CA SER A 80 -19.16 -4.58 -16.92
C SER A 80 -19.51 -4.04 -15.52
N GLU A 81 -18.58 -4.06 -14.58
CA GLU A 81 -18.76 -3.60 -13.21
C GLU A 81 -17.81 -2.44 -12.91
N LYS A 82 -18.37 -1.22 -12.95
CA LYS A 82 -17.77 0.03 -12.42
C LYS A 82 -17.13 -0.14 -11.03
N ILE A 83 -17.52 -1.16 -10.26
CA ILE A 83 -17.17 -1.36 -8.85
C ILE A 83 -15.67 -1.69 -8.66
N ILE A 84 -15.10 -2.62 -9.44
CA ILE A 84 -13.68 -3.03 -9.30
C ILE A 84 -12.74 -1.91 -9.77
N THR A 85 -13.15 -1.14 -10.78
CA THR A 85 -12.34 -0.03 -11.33
C THR A 85 -12.10 1.13 -10.35
N THR A 86 -12.82 1.17 -9.22
CA THR A 86 -12.68 2.24 -8.21
C THR A 86 -11.91 1.84 -6.96
N ILE A 87 -11.70 0.55 -6.68
CA ILE A 87 -11.17 0.14 -5.37
C ILE A 87 -9.73 0.60 -5.17
N GLY A 88 -8.89 0.51 -6.20
CA GLY A 88 -7.51 1.00 -6.14
C GLY A 88 -7.44 2.51 -5.89
N LYS A 89 -8.27 3.30 -6.58
CA LYS A 89 -8.37 4.75 -6.35
C LYS A 89 -8.83 5.07 -4.94
N LYS A 90 -9.89 4.40 -4.46
CA LYS A 90 -10.40 4.58 -3.10
C LYS A 90 -9.35 4.21 -2.04
N ASN A 91 -8.59 3.14 -2.24
CA ASN A 91 -7.50 2.74 -1.34
C ASN A 91 -6.40 3.81 -1.28
N ILE A 92 -6.01 4.37 -2.44
CA ILE A 92 -5.03 5.46 -2.52
C ILE A 92 -5.53 6.70 -1.77
N GLU A 93 -6.76 7.13 -2.05
CA GLU A 93 -7.39 8.30 -1.43
C GLU A 93 -7.52 8.12 0.09
N ALA A 94 -8.01 6.98 0.55
CA ALA A 94 -8.13 6.67 1.97
C ALA A 94 -6.76 6.69 2.67
N ALA A 95 -5.76 6.03 2.10
CA ALA A 95 -4.41 6.03 2.65
C ALA A 95 -3.84 7.45 2.76
N LYS A 96 -3.96 8.28 1.72
CA LYS A 96 -3.51 9.67 1.72
C LYS A 96 -4.24 10.51 2.78
N ASN A 97 -5.55 10.37 2.89
CA ASN A 97 -6.35 11.10 3.87
C ASN A 97 -5.90 10.78 5.30
N ILE A 98 -5.66 9.51 5.59
CA ILE A 98 -5.22 9.07 6.93
C ILE A 98 -3.80 9.53 7.22
N LEU A 99 -2.89 9.42 6.25
CA LEU A 99 -1.52 9.93 6.37
C LEU A 99 -1.50 11.44 6.63
N GLY A 100 -2.35 12.20 5.93
CA GLY A 100 -2.54 13.63 6.16
C GLY A 100 -3.05 13.95 7.57
N ARG A 101 -4.05 13.21 8.06
CA ARG A 101 -4.56 13.35 9.44
C ARG A 101 -3.50 12.99 10.49
N LEU A 102 -2.64 12.02 10.19
CA LEU A 102 -1.53 11.61 11.06
C LEU A 102 -0.30 12.51 10.93
N GLN A 103 -0.31 13.47 10.00
CA GLN A 103 0.80 14.37 9.67
C GLN A 103 2.10 13.62 9.31
N ILE A 104 1.98 12.47 8.63
CA ILE A 104 3.14 11.71 8.15
C ILE A 104 3.32 11.99 6.65
N PRO A 105 4.46 12.54 6.23
CA PRO A 105 4.68 12.89 4.83
C PRO A 105 4.85 11.65 3.95
N VAL A 106 4.19 11.67 2.78
CA VAL A 106 4.47 10.73 1.69
C VAL A 106 5.69 11.25 0.94
N VAL A 107 6.81 10.50 1.00
CA VAL A 107 8.07 10.88 0.34
C VAL A 107 8.28 10.19 -1.00
N PHE A 108 7.47 9.19 -1.31
CA PHE A 108 7.47 8.48 -2.58
C PHE A 108 6.08 7.92 -2.86
N GLU A 109 5.67 8.01 -4.12
CA GLU A 109 4.41 7.45 -4.60
C GLU A 109 4.56 6.82 -5.98
N ASP A 110 4.21 5.54 -6.10
CA ASP A 110 4.01 4.83 -7.38
C ASP A 110 2.67 4.09 -7.33
N THR A 111 1.60 4.84 -7.58
CA THR A 111 0.22 4.35 -7.46
C THR A 111 -0.53 4.36 -8.79
N GLY A 112 -1.66 3.64 -8.85
CA GLY A 112 -2.49 3.57 -10.05
C GLY A 112 -1.86 2.73 -11.16
N GLY A 113 -2.11 3.10 -12.42
CA GLY A 113 -1.71 2.31 -13.58
C GLY A 113 -2.58 1.07 -13.79
N ASN A 114 -2.14 0.18 -14.68
CA ASN A 114 -2.90 -1.00 -15.13
C ASN A 114 -2.15 -2.32 -14.97
N TYR A 115 -1.10 -2.35 -14.15
CA TYR A 115 -0.27 -3.52 -13.89
C TYR A 115 0.00 -3.67 -12.39
N GLY A 116 0.16 -4.91 -11.94
CA GLY A 116 0.55 -5.19 -10.57
C GLY A 116 2.02 -4.87 -10.30
N ARG A 117 2.41 -4.71 -9.04
CA ARG A 117 3.77 -4.38 -8.61
C ARG A 117 4.21 -5.34 -7.52
N THR A 118 5.43 -5.84 -7.58
CA THR A 118 6.12 -6.41 -6.42
C THR A 118 7.00 -5.33 -5.81
N ILE A 119 6.86 -5.09 -4.52
CA ILE A 119 7.73 -4.18 -3.78
C ILE A 119 8.65 -4.95 -2.85
N ILE A 120 9.89 -4.49 -2.74
CA ILE A 120 10.87 -4.95 -1.77
C ILE A 120 11.46 -3.69 -1.13
N PHE A 121 11.35 -3.58 0.19
CA PHE A 121 11.94 -2.50 0.97
C PHE A 121 13.02 -3.06 1.88
N ASP A 122 14.22 -2.50 1.74
CA ASP A 122 15.36 -2.85 2.59
C ASP A 122 15.34 -1.99 3.86
N ASN A 123 15.16 -2.62 5.02
CA ASN A 123 15.04 -1.90 6.28
C ASN A 123 16.37 -1.26 6.75
N LEU A 124 17.52 -1.74 6.26
CA LEU A 124 18.83 -1.24 6.64
C LEU A 124 19.22 -0.03 5.78
N THR A 125 19.07 -0.15 4.46
CA THR A 125 19.44 0.93 3.53
C THR A 125 18.29 1.92 3.29
N GLY A 126 17.05 1.53 3.64
CA GLY A 126 15.81 2.24 3.35
C GLY A 126 15.52 2.37 1.85
N GLU A 127 16.09 1.49 1.04
CA GLU A 127 15.90 1.45 -0.41
C GLU A 127 14.58 0.75 -0.76
N LEU A 128 13.83 1.34 -1.68
CA LEU A 128 12.59 0.77 -2.22
C LEU A 128 12.83 0.29 -3.65
N SER A 129 12.73 -1.01 -3.85
CA SER A 129 12.73 -1.66 -5.17
C SER A 129 11.30 -1.99 -5.60
N ILE A 130 10.94 -1.60 -6.82
CA ILE A 130 9.62 -1.86 -7.41
C ILE A 130 9.81 -2.63 -8.71
N ARG A 131 9.09 -3.73 -8.87
CA ARG A 131 9.06 -4.54 -10.09
C ARG A 131 7.65 -4.62 -10.63
N ALA A 132 7.45 -4.17 -11.87
CA ALA A 132 6.19 -4.38 -12.57
C ALA A 132 5.95 -5.87 -12.80
N LEU A 133 4.73 -6.32 -12.56
CA LEU A 133 4.27 -7.65 -12.94
C LEU A 133 3.83 -7.62 -14.40
N ASN A 134 4.55 -8.35 -15.25
CA ASN A 134 4.17 -8.51 -16.64
C ASN A 134 2.79 -9.19 -16.72
N MET A 135 1.86 -8.56 -17.45
CA MET A 135 0.62 -9.23 -17.85
C MET A 135 1.00 -10.35 -18.81
N THR A 136 0.81 -11.61 -18.41
CA THR A 136 0.79 -12.72 -19.37
C THR A 136 -0.28 -12.37 -20.41
N LYS A 137 0.13 -12.09 -21.65
CA LYS A 137 -0.81 -12.05 -22.77
C LYS A 137 -1.54 -13.38 -22.75
N ASN A 138 -2.86 -13.37 -22.57
CA ASN A 138 -3.65 -14.51 -22.99
C ASN A 138 -3.31 -14.72 -24.48
N LYS A 139 -2.72 -15.87 -24.81
CA LYS A 139 -2.76 -16.38 -26.17
C LYS A 139 -4.25 -16.60 -26.46
N GLY A 140 -4.91 -15.58 -26.97
CA GLY A 140 -6.18 -15.72 -27.65
C GLY A 140 -5.94 -16.53 -28.92
N GLU A 141 -6.66 -17.64 -29.02
CA GLU A 141 -7.47 -17.98 -30.19
C GLU A 141 -6.79 -17.73 -31.55
N ASN A 142 -6.13 -18.76 -32.06
CA ASN A 142 -6.03 -18.92 -33.50
C ASN A 142 -7.15 -19.84 -33.94
N ASN A 143 -7.97 -19.30 -34.85
CA ASN A 143 -9.00 -19.93 -35.68
C ASN A 143 -8.80 -21.41 -35.98
#